data_AF-A0A920PGY5-F1
#
_entry.id   AF-A0A920PGY5-F1
#
_cell.length_a   1.000
_cell.length_b   1.000
_cell.length_c   1.000
_cell.angle_alpha   90.00
_cell.angle_beta   90.00
_cell.angle_gamma   90.00
#
_symmetry.space_group_name_H-M   'P 1'
#
loop_
_entity.id
_entity.type
_entity.pdbx_description
1 polymer ?
#
loop_
_entity_poly.entity_id
_entity_poly.type
_entity_poly.pdbx_seq_one_letter_code
_entity_poly.pdbx_strand_id
1 'polypeptide(L)'
;MQFSPQGTHNARPFKRGVIFNDTQSDCVRSVSREGEETNLKIPIYAEGELTHTDLDDSRIARQGFARGLCLFDQNFIAVGSSPSTITLFDLERKARVGSVNLSMDIRNAIHGLEVWPYEGVLDS
;
A
#
# COMPACT_ATOMS: atom_id res chain seq x y z
N MET A 1 -15.73 16.40 -7.62
CA MET A 1 -15.02 15.48 -8.54
C MET A 1 -13.88 14.85 -7.77
N GLN A 2 -13.87 13.52 -7.63
CA GLN A 2 -12.73 12.79 -7.08
C GLN A 2 -11.83 12.37 -8.25
N PHE A 3 -10.58 12.83 -8.27
CA PHE A 3 -9.63 12.60 -9.37
C PHE A 3 -8.88 11.25 -9.24
N SER A 4 -9.23 10.43 -8.25
CA SER A 4 -8.63 9.12 -7.98
C SER A 4 -9.72 8.08 -7.76
N PRO A 5 -9.44 6.77 -7.97
CA PRO A 5 -10.42 5.72 -7.71
C PRO A 5 -10.96 5.82 -6.28
N GLN A 6 -12.24 5.54 -6.08
CA GLN A 6 -12.86 5.59 -4.76
C GLN A 6 -12.12 4.67 -3.79
N GLY A 7 -11.93 5.11 -2.55
CA GLY A 7 -11.19 4.34 -1.54
C GLY A 7 -9.67 4.37 -1.69
N THR A 8 -9.14 5.23 -2.55
CA THR A 8 -7.68 5.43 -2.72
C THR A 8 -7.15 6.54 -1.82
N HIS A 9 -5.99 6.33 -1.19
CA HIS A 9 -5.24 7.35 -0.46
C HIS A 9 -4.06 7.92 -1.26
N ASN A 10 -3.28 7.08 -1.95
CA ASN A 10 -2.22 7.51 -2.88
C ASN A 10 -2.36 6.79 -4.23
N ALA A 11 -2.14 7.54 -5.30
CA ALA A 11 -2.11 7.06 -6.67
C ALA A 11 -1.05 7.82 -7.48
N ARG A 12 -0.52 7.17 -8.52
CA ARG A 12 0.32 7.83 -9.52
C ARG A 12 0.22 7.16 -10.89
N PRO A 13 0.54 7.89 -11.97
CA PRO A 13 0.79 7.27 -13.27
C PRO A 13 1.89 6.21 -13.18
N PHE A 14 1.68 5.07 -13.83
CA PHE A 14 2.64 3.96 -13.84
C PHE A 14 2.43 3.10 -15.09
N LYS A 15 3.49 2.85 -15.87
CA LYS A 15 3.48 1.99 -17.08
C LYS A 15 2.27 2.23 -17.99
N ARG A 16 2.07 3.49 -18.41
CA ARG A 16 0.92 3.95 -19.22
C ARG A 16 -0.46 3.74 -18.58
N GLY A 17 -0.52 3.36 -17.31
CA GLY A 17 -1.74 3.21 -16.52
C GLY A 17 -1.63 3.95 -15.19
N VAL A 18 -2.23 3.38 -14.15
CA VAL A 18 -2.22 3.92 -12.79
C VAL A 18 -1.85 2.82 -11.80
N ILE A 19 -1.10 3.20 -10.77
CA ILE A 19 -0.89 2.38 -9.58
C ILE A 19 -1.39 3.14 -8.37
N PHE A 20 -2.08 2.45 -7.48
CA PHE A 20 -2.74 3.05 -6.33
C PHE A 20 -2.96 2.05 -5.21
N ASN A 21 -3.08 2.54 -3.97
CA ASN A 21 -3.61 1.72 -2.89
C ASN A 21 -5.13 1.69 -2.95
N ASP A 22 -5.70 0.49 -2.91
CA ASP A 22 -7.12 0.26 -2.75
C ASP A 22 -7.36 -0.07 -1.28
N THR A 23 -7.54 0.99 -0.48
CA THR A 23 -7.71 0.87 0.98
C THR A 23 -8.97 0.12 1.34
N GLN A 24 -10.01 0.16 0.50
CA GLN A 24 -11.24 -0.57 0.73
C GLN A 24 -11.04 -2.08 0.55
N SER A 25 -10.21 -2.48 -0.42
CA SER A 25 -9.95 -3.87 -0.78
C SER A 25 -8.67 -4.46 -0.15
N ASP A 26 -7.98 -3.72 0.72
CA ASP A 26 -6.75 -4.13 1.41
C ASP A 26 -5.66 -4.61 0.47
N CYS A 27 -5.47 -3.87 -0.63
CA CYS A 27 -4.44 -4.18 -1.61
C CYS A 27 -3.81 -2.94 -2.23
N VAL A 28 -2.71 -3.17 -2.93
CA VAL A 28 -2.23 -2.26 -3.97
C VAL A 28 -2.67 -2.80 -5.33
N ARG A 29 -3.09 -1.90 -6.21
CA ARG A 29 -3.57 -2.21 -7.55
C ARG A 29 -2.76 -1.46 -8.58
N SER A 30 -2.41 -2.14 -9.67
CA SER A 30 -1.89 -1.53 -10.88
C SER A 30 -2.81 -1.89 -12.04
N VAL A 31 -3.27 -0.89 -12.77
CA VAL A 31 -4.21 -1.03 -13.89
C VAL A 31 -3.62 -0.34 -15.11
N SER A 32 -3.39 -1.10 -16.19
CA SER A 32 -2.95 -0.57 -17.49
C SER A 32 -4.12 0.04 -18.27
N ARG A 33 -3.83 0.77 -19.36
CA ARG A 33 -4.88 1.29 -20.25
C ARG A 33 -5.55 0.20 -21.07
N GLU A 34 -4.83 -0.89 -21.26
CA GLU A 34 -5.21 -2.06 -22.04
C GLU A 34 -6.09 -3.02 -21.21
N GLY A 35 -6.30 -2.74 -19.92
CA GLY A 35 -7.18 -3.48 -19.02
C GLY A 35 -6.49 -4.57 -18.20
N GLU A 36 -5.17 -4.77 -18.37
CA GLU A 36 -4.40 -5.65 -17.49
C GLU A 36 -4.35 -5.07 -16.07
N GLU A 37 -4.58 -5.93 -15.08
CA GLU A 37 -4.62 -5.56 -13.67
C GLU A 37 -3.74 -6.49 -12.82
N THR A 38 -3.08 -5.91 -11.82
CA THR A 38 -2.35 -6.62 -10.77
C THR A 38 -2.86 -6.17 -9.41
N ASN A 39 -3.23 -7.12 -8.55
CA ASN A 39 -3.75 -6.88 -7.21
C ASN A 39 -2.91 -7.63 -6.18
N LEU A 40 -2.20 -6.91 -5.32
CA LEU A 40 -1.35 -7.50 -4.29
C LEU A 40 -1.89 -7.18 -2.91
N LYS A 41 -2.29 -8.21 -2.16
CA LYS A 41 -2.92 -8.08 -0.84
C LYS A 41 -1.90 -7.64 0.20
N ILE A 42 -2.33 -6.72 1.06
CA ILE A 42 -1.56 -6.29 2.22
C ILE A 42 -1.51 -7.44 3.24
N PRO A 43 -0.34 -7.72 3.83
CA PRO A 43 -0.25 -8.72 4.89
C PRO A 43 -1.08 -8.31 6.11
N ILE A 44 -1.68 -9.30 6.75
CA ILE A 44 -2.40 -9.17 8.01
C ILE A 44 -1.71 -9.98 9.08
N TYR A 45 -1.97 -9.62 10.33
CA TYR A 45 -1.46 -10.24 11.54
C TYR A 45 -2.58 -10.95 12.29
N ALA A 46 -2.21 -11.89 13.16
CA ALA A 46 -3.17 -12.57 14.01
C ALA A 46 -3.84 -11.55 14.95
N GLU A 47 -5.15 -11.67 15.16
CA GLU A 47 -5.91 -10.69 15.95
C GLU A 47 -5.37 -10.53 17.38
N GLY A 48 -4.91 -11.63 18.00
CA GLY A 48 -4.33 -11.60 19.35
C GLY A 48 -2.95 -10.93 19.45
N GLU A 49 -2.30 -10.62 18.32
CA GLU A 49 -1.05 -9.85 18.30
C GLU A 49 -1.31 -8.34 18.20
N LEU A 50 -2.52 -7.94 17.80
CA LEU A 50 -2.89 -6.55 17.64
C LEU A 50 -3.11 -5.91 19.01
N THR A 51 -2.76 -4.62 19.10
CA THR A 51 -3.01 -3.82 20.29
C THR A 51 -4.02 -2.72 19.98
N HIS A 52 -4.71 -2.24 21.03
CA HIS A 52 -5.74 -1.19 20.94
C HIS A 52 -6.96 -1.60 20.09
N THR A 53 -7.31 -2.88 20.11
CA THR A 53 -8.49 -3.46 19.46
C THR A 53 -9.81 -3.05 20.11
N ASP A 54 -9.79 -2.73 21.41
CA ASP A 54 -11.00 -2.59 22.24
C ASP A 54 -11.62 -1.18 22.20
N LEU A 55 -11.03 -0.26 21.43
CA LEU A 55 -11.37 1.16 21.44
C LEU A 55 -12.18 1.62 20.22
N ASP A 56 -12.49 0.74 19.27
CA ASP A 56 -13.07 1.16 17.99
C ASP A 56 -14.20 0.27 17.45
N ASP A 57 -15.40 0.43 18.02
CA ASP A 57 -16.66 -0.14 17.49
C ASP A 57 -17.05 0.43 16.11
N SER A 58 -16.39 1.49 15.64
CA SER A 58 -16.68 2.12 14.34
C SER A 58 -15.96 1.45 13.16
N ARG A 59 -15.08 0.47 13.42
CA ARG A 59 -14.22 -0.20 12.43
C ARG A 59 -13.34 0.75 11.60
N ILE A 60 -13.11 1.97 12.11
CA ILE A 60 -12.27 2.96 11.42
C ILE A 60 -10.79 2.54 11.52
N ALA A 61 -10.36 1.98 12.64
CA ALA A 61 -9.05 1.40 12.87
C ALA A 61 -9.11 -0.12 12.65
N ARG A 62 -8.63 -0.55 11.49
CA ARG A 62 -8.50 -1.96 11.13
C ARG A 62 -7.17 -2.19 10.43
N GLN A 63 -6.68 -3.43 10.49
CA GLN A 63 -5.48 -3.83 9.76
C GLN A 63 -5.76 -3.90 8.25
N GLY A 64 -4.69 -3.90 7.47
CA GLY A 64 -4.76 -4.04 6.02
C GLY A 64 -4.98 -2.73 5.26
N PHE A 65 -5.15 -1.60 5.95
CA PHE A 65 -5.33 -0.30 5.29
C PHE A 65 -4.08 0.12 4.52
N ALA A 66 -4.05 -0.20 3.23
CA ALA A 66 -3.05 0.30 2.29
C ALA A 66 -3.16 1.82 2.15
N ARG A 67 -2.09 2.56 2.44
CA ARG A 67 -2.07 4.04 2.40
C ARG A 67 -0.78 4.58 1.81
N GLY A 68 0.38 4.22 2.37
CA GLY A 68 1.67 4.61 1.83
C GLY A 68 1.95 3.92 0.49
N LEU A 69 2.52 4.64 -0.48
CA LEU A 69 2.88 4.10 -1.77
C LEU A 69 4.14 4.78 -2.27
N CYS A 70 5.19 4.01 -2.51
CA CYS A 70 6.46 4.49 -3.02
C CYS A 70 7.00 3.51 -4.07
N LEU A 71 7.38 4.02 -5.24
CA LEU A 71 8.13 3.22 -6.21
C LEU A 71 9.58 3.18 -5.74
N PHE A 72 10.08 1.98 -5.49
CA PHE A 72 11.48 1.77 -5.12
C PHE A 72 12.37 1.66 -6.36
N ASP A 73 11.86 0.99 -7.40
CA ASP A 73 12.48 0.83 -8.72
C ASP A 73 11.39 0.48 -9.77
N GLN A 74 11.73 0.20 -11.03
CA GLN A 74 10.81 -0.03 -12.15
C GLN A 74 9.73 -1.09 -11.88
N ASN A 75 10.06 -2.14 -11.13
CA ASN A 75 9.17 -3.27 -10.83
C ASN A 75 8.89 -3.44 -9.33
N PHE A 76 9.53 -2.64 -8.46
CA PHE A 76 9.42 -2.80 -7.01
C PHE A 76 8.68 -1.62 -6.38
N ILE A 77 7.74 -1.94 -5.50
CA ILE A 77 6.98 -0.96 -4.74
C ILE A 77 7.06 -1.24 -3.25
N ALA A 78 7.23 -0.17 -2.46
CA ALA A 78 7.01 -0.19 -1.03
C ALA A 78 5.60 0.34 -0.74
N VAL A 79 4.84 -0.41 0.05
CA VAL A 79 3.48 -0.06 0.44
C VAL A 79 3.39 0.02 1.96
N GLY A 80 2.87 1.13 2.45
CA GLY A 80 2.62 1.38 3.85
C GLY A 80 1.20 0.98 4.24
N SER A 81 1.04 0.28 5.36
CA SER A 81 -0.26 -0.16 5.84
C SER A 81 -0.42 -0.16 7.36
N SER A 82 -1.64 -0.40 7.84
CA SER A 82 -1.93 -0.74 9.23
C SER A 82 -1.78 -2.23 9.54
N PRO A 83 -1.37 -2.61 10.76
CA PRO A 83 -0.72 -1.72 11.74
C PRO A 83 0.68 -1.36 11.20
N SER A 84 1.22 -0.17 11.49
CA SER A 84 2.48 0.41 10.95
C SER A 84 3.47 -0.56 10.26
N THR A 85 3.16 -0.96 9.03
CA THR A 85 3.88 -1.99 8.27
C THR A 85 4.32 -1.43 6.93
N ILE A 86 5.52 -1.79 6.51
CA ILE A 86 6.04 -1.50 5.18
C ILE A 86 6.24 -2.85 4.48
N THR A 87 5.57 -3.06 3.35
CA THR A 87 5.69 -4.26 2.53
C THR A 87 6.32 -3.93 1.19
N LEU A 88 7.34 -4.68 0.79
CA LEU A 88 7.95 -4.61 -0.53
C LEU A 88 7.32 -5.67 -1.44
N PHE A 89 6.82 -5.25 -2.60
CA PHE A 89 6.30 -6.14 -3.63
C PHE A 89 7.09 -6.03 -4.93
N ASP A 90 7.16 -7.16 -5.63
CA ASP A 90 7.61 -7.29 -7.01
C ASP A 90 6.36 -7.37 -7.91
N LEU A 91 6.18 -6.37 -8.77
CA LEU A 91 5.03 -6.26 -9.67
C LEU A 91 5.12 -7.22 -10.86
N GLU A 92 6.33 -7.59 -11.27
CA GLU A 92 6.54 -8.52 -12.38
C GLU A 92 6.22 -9.95 -11.93
N ARG A 93 6.76 -10.36 -10.78
CA ARG A 93 6.48 -11.67 -10.17
C ARG A 93 5.13 -11.74 -9.47
N LYS A 94 4.46 -10.58 -9.30
CA LYS A 94 3.19 -10.43 -8.58
C LYS A 94 3.27 -11.02 -7.16
N ALA A 95 4.38 -10.77 -6.48
CA ALA A 95 4.74 -11.45 -5.25
C ALA A 95 5.25 -10.48 -4.18
N ARG A 96 5.02 -10.84 -2.92
CA ARG A 96 5.64 -10.18 -1.77
C ARG A 96 7.10 -10.58 -1.69
N VAL A 97 7.99 -9.60 -1.60
CA VAL A 97 9.43 -9.80 -1.38
C VAL A 97 9.74 -9.87 0.11
N GLY A 98 9.20 -8.94 0.88
CA GLY A 98 9.46 -8.83 2.31
C GLY A 98 8.56 -7.81 3.00
N SER A 99 8.57 -7.81 4.33
CA SER A 99 7.76 -6.91 5.14
C SER A 99 8.46 -6.60 6.46
N VAL A 100 8.31 -5.37 6.94
CA VAL A 100 8.76 -4.92 8.26
C VAL A 100 7.59 -4.27 8.99
N ASN A 101 7.33 -4.69 10.22
CA ASN A 101 6.36 -4.06 11.11
C ASN A 101 7.09 -3.21 12.16
N LEU A 102 6.59 -2.01 12.41
CA LEU A 102 7.15 -1.08 13.39
C LEU A 102 6.32 -1.02 14.69
N SER A 103 5.04 -1.38 14.61
CA SER A 103 4.12 -1.39 15.75
C SER A 103 2.90 -2.25 15.42
N MET A 104 2.36 -2.91 16.46
CA MET A 104 1.11 -3.67 16.41
C MET A 104 -0.11 -2.83 16.85
N ASP A 105 0.04 -1.52 17.04
CA ASP A 105 -1.08 -0.61 17.28
C ASP A 105 -1.91 -0.46 16.01
N ILE A 106 -3.14 -0.97 16.06
CA ILE A 106 -4.06 -1.05 14.92
C ILE A 106 -4.48 0.33 14.38
N ARG A 107 -4.36 1.37 15.19
CA ARG A 107 -4.73 2.75 14.83
C ARG A 107 -3.70 3.39 13.92
N ASN A 108 -2.47 2.85 13.88
CA ASN A 108 -1.37 3.44 13.14
C ASN A 108 -1.23 2.79 11.76
N ALA A 109 -0.98 3.63 10.75
CA ALA A 109 -0.63 3.20 9.41
C ALA A 109 0.52 4.07 8.89
N ILE A 110 1.37 3.50 8.04
CA ILE A 110 2.38 4.27 7.32
C ILE A 110 1.72 4.97 6.13
N HIS A 111 1.60 6.30 6.18
CA HIS A 111 0.87 7.11 5.20
C HIS A 111 1.75 7.67 4.07
N GLY A 112 2.94 8.14 4.41
CA GLY A 112 3.91 8.69 3.46
C GLY A 112 5.16 7.82 3.42
N LEU A 113 5.64 7.53 2.22
CA LEU A 113 6.87 6.78 1.96
C LEU A 113 7.54 7.40 0.74
N GLU A 114 8.85 7.59 0.81
CA GLU A 114 9.66 8.11 -0.29
C GLU A 114 11.07 7.49 -0.20
N VAL A 115 11.72 7.30 -1.35
CA VAL A 115 13.13 6.86 -1.38
C VAL A 115 14.04 8.07 -1.21
N TRP A 116 15.09 7.92 -0.40
CA TRP A 116 16.13 8.94 -0.20
C TRP A 116 17.54 8.36 -0.43
N PRO A 117 18.47 9.08 -1.11
CA PRO A 117 18.28 10.38 -1.77
C PRO A 117 17.25 10.29 -2.89
N TYR A 118 16.54 11.39 -3.12
CA TYR A 118 15.64 11.50 -4.27
C TYR A 118 16.50 11.56 -5.53
N GLU A 119 16.99 10.42 -6.00
CA GLU A 119 17.50 10.30 -7.36
C GLU A 119 16.28 10.38 -8.27
N GLY A 120 16.21 11.46 -9.05
CA GLY A 120 15.08 11.72 -9.91
C GLY A 120 14.84 10.50 -10.80
N VAL A 121 13.76 9.76 -10.52
CA VAL A 121 13.07 8.91 -11.50
C VAL A 121 12.37 9.85 -12.50
N LEU A 122 13.17 10.72 -13.11
CA LEU A 122 12.89 11.61 -14.22
C LEU A 122 13.72 11.09 -15.38
N ASP A 123 13.36 9.91 -15.87
CA ASP A 123 13.66 9.43 -17.23
C ASP A 123 12.86 8.14 -17.45
N SER A 124 11.54 8.30 -17.61
CA SER A 124 10.66 7.30 -18.22
C SER A 124 9.59 8.00 -19.04
#